data_AF-A0A3R7FWY4-F1
#
_entry.id   AF-A0A3R7FWY4-F1
#
_cell.length_a   1.000
_cell.length_b   1.000
_cell.length_c   1.000
_cell.angle_alpha   90.00
_cell.angle_beta   90.00
_cell.angle_gamma   90.00
#
_symmetry.space_group_name_H-M   'P 1'
#
loop_
_entity.id
_entity.type
_entity.pdbx_description
1 polymer ?
#
loop_
_entity_poly.entity_id
_entity_poly.type
_entity_poly.pdbx_seq_one_letter_code
_entity_poly.pdbx_strand_id
1 'polypeptide(L)'
;MTKFNHFTTIVIVFLALSCGIEARRAAGVFRADTFRLAEDENLASPAQHARQLVHDNVWATLSTLSVEFNGIPYGSTVSYSDGVGYSKEDSTGKLFFYITPMDATGADLSVNSSASVAITMAQQGCKMDAEDPTCWKINLSGKVVPVAVDQRHYAEKVLFSKHPQMEYWPEKHGFLPYVLEIENIVLLDFYGGAKHVPVKEYYQIKLLSFRLAAYVPFLHFPICKMAALQFLLVFVLHFLVSSPVSPTHPVGNNAYLDVSELPAVSTNFNRNLAVPNSKVSSDKKVLPIFFFHGLTSSSADGANIAANITAEGRAFVALSFCENECSIQALNIQVPMAIAAVRNVVASDKRFKNGYIFMGHSMGGILARAVIEQMDDHKVYTLVSLAGALSGIFYGPQDADRIPLQFLAQGSAATAIPPAVFNFSNYSANEYRGKMQYDWARKLTDPELQATYSFANVARFPVRNAWSDTNVFMPVFNNMNKCALNDSECRVEKIRRKNNFLRIKEAHLFASPEDGVGAPWQMGQFGHYSDVETLEEIETKFEDLSIIEMHDTVEYKEDTFGLRTLDERGGVFFYTVRNVSHPCWLYDYSYLHTEGTCEFNLVYDTYVYKVIS
;
A
#
# COMPACT_ATOMS: atom_id res chain seq x y z
N MET A 1 -4.49 33.67 -47.79
CA MET A 1 -4.39 32.22 -47.53
C MET A 1 -3.53 31.98 -46.29
N THR A 2 -4.05 32.25 -45.09
CA THR A 2 -3.31 32.04 -43.82
C THR A 2 -4.23 32.01 -42.58
N LYS A 3 -5.54 31.76 -42.76
CA LYS A 3 -6.49 31.57 -41.64
C LYS A 3 -7.44 30.37 -41.81
N PHE A 4 -7.21 29.54 -42.83
CA PHE A 4 -7.99 28.31 -43.07
C PHE A 4 -7.29 27.04 -42.57
N ASN A 5 -6.08 27.16 -41.98
CA ASN A 5 -5.23 26.03 -41.57
C ASN A 5 -5.15 25.83 -40.05
N HIS A 6 -5.96 26.56 -39.26
CA HIS A 6 -6.04 26.39 -37.81
C HIS A 6 -7.37 25.74 -37.37
N PHE A 7 -8.44 25.87 -38.15
CA PHE A 7 -9.72 25.25 -37.81
C PHE A 7 -9.74 23.74 -38.12
N THR A 8 -9.06 23.32 -39.19
CA THR A 8 -8.93 21.91 -39.58
C THR A 8 -8.12 21.09 -38.58
N THR A 9 -7.11 21.69 -37.94
CA THR A 9 -6.26 21.04 -36.95
C THR A 9 -7.00 20.82 -35.62
N ILE A 10 -7.90 21.73 -35.22
CA ILE A 10 -8.66 21.61 -33.97
C ILE A 10 -9.78 20.56 -34.07
N VAL A 11 -10.40 20.41 -35.24
CA VAL A 11 -11.46 19.40 -35.47
C VAL A 11 -10.90 17.98 -35.54
N ILE A 12 -9.69 17.79 -36.07
CA ILE A 12 -8.99 16.48 -36.11
C ILE A 12 -8.57 16.04 -34.70
N VAL A 13 -8.17 16.98 -33.84
CA VAL A 13 -7.83 16.69 -32.43
C VAL A 13 -9.09 16.29 -31.63
N PHE A 14 -10.24 16.93 -31.87
CA PHE A 14 -11.50 16.56 -31.19
C PHE A 14 -12.09 15.22 -31.67
N LEU A 15 -11.92 14.84 -32.94
CA LEU A 15 -12.34 13.52 -33.45
C LEU A 15 -11.41 12.37 -33.01
N ALA A 16 -10.12 12.63 -32.80
CA ALA A 16 -9.19 11.68 -32.20
C ALA A 16 -9.46 11.44 -30.70
N LEU A 17 -9.95 12.46 -29.99
CA LEU A 17 -10.34 12.37 -28.58
C LEU A 17 -11.71 11.69 -28.38
N SER A 18 -12.65 11.79 -29.31
CA SER A 18 -13.94 11.07 -29.20
C SER A 18 -13.86 9.59 -29.60
N CYS A 19 -12.95 9.21 -30.50
CA CYS A 19 -12.70 7.80 -30.84
C CYS A 19 -11.91 7.05 -29.73
N GLY A 20 -11.13 7.78 -28.91
CA GLY A 20 -10.45 7.23 -27.73
C GLY A 20 -11.35 6.98 -26.51
N ILE A 21 -12.57 7.52 -26.50
CA ILE A 21 -13.50 7.45 -25.35
C ILE A 21 -14.52 6.31 -25.52
N GLU A 22 -14.90 5.93 -26.74
CA GLU A 22 -15.83 4.80 -26.96
C GLU A 22 -15.15 3.42 -26.96
N ALA A 23 -13.85 3.32 -27.26
CA ALA A 23 -13.08 2.07 -27.12
C ALA A 23 -12.92 1.60 -25.66
N ARG A 24 -13.15 2.50 -24.69
CA ARG A 24 -13.10 2.20 -23.24
C ARG A 24 -14.43 1.72 -22.65
N ARG A 25 -15.53 1.66 -23.44
CA ARG A 25 -16.87 1.30 -22.93
C ARG A 25 -17.38 -0.11 -23.25
N ALA A 26 -16.73 -0.90 -24.09
CA ALA A 26 -17.27 -2.20 -24.55
C ALA A 26 -16.64 -3.46 -23.94
N ALA A 27 -15.60 -3.37 -23.10
CA ALA A 27 -14.89 -4.56 -22.58
C ALA A 27 -15.40 -5.07 -21.21
N GLY A 28 -16.57 -4.61 -20.75
CA GLY A 28 -17.04 -4.91 -19.40
C GLY A 28 -18.54 -5.14 -19.29
N VAL A 29 -19.11 -6.10 -20.03
CA VAL A 29 -20.33 -6.84 -19.63
C VAL A 29 -20.38 -8.19 -20.38
N PHE A 30 -19.99 -9.30 -19.75
CA PHE A 30 -20.82 -10.51 -19.56
C PHE A 30 -20.05 -11.58 -18.78
N ARG A 31 -20.74 -12.13 -17.78
CA ARG A 31 -20.26 -13.01 -16.71
C ARG A 31 -20.09 -14.46 -17.16
N ALA A 32 -19.27 -15.14 -16.36
CA ALA A 32 -19.27 -16.57 -16.11
C ALA A 32 -20.67 -17.20 -16.11
N ASP A 33 -20.80 -18.31 -16.83
CA ASP A 33 -21.50 -19.51 -16.37
C ASP A 33 -21.21 -20.67 -17.35
N THR A 34 -20.02 -21.27 -17.23
CA THR A 34 -19.79 -22.72 -17.46
C THR A 34 -18.38 -23.08 -16.98
N PHE A 35 -18.16 -23.09 -15.66
CA PHE A 35 -17.09 -23.90 -15.07
C PHE A 35 -17.67 -24.69 -13.90
N ARG A 36 -18.45 -25.71 -14.26
CA ARG A 36 -18.26 -27.02 -13.65
C ARG A 36 -17.51 -27.85 -14.69
N LEU A 37 -16.31 -28.30 -14.30
CA LEU A 37 -15.43 -29.24 -14.99
C LEU A 37 -14.46 -28.63 -16.02
N ALA A 38 -13.39 -27.99 -15.52
CA ALA A 38 -12.02 -28.35 -15.88
C ALA A 38 -11.06 -27.70 -14.87
N GLU A 39 -10.16 -28.46 -14.27
CA GLU A 39 -8.94 -27.94 -13.65
C GLU A 39 -8.03 -27.38 -14.76
N ASP A 40 -7.25 -26.34 -14.44
CA ASP A 40 -6.09 -25.74 -15.15
C ASP A 40 -6.23 -24.32 -15.76
N GLU A 41 -5.16 -23.50 -15.62
CA GLU A 41 -4.90 -22.06 -15.92
C GLU A 41 -5.17 -21.02 -14.79
N ASN A 42 -4.20 -20.29 -14.19
CA ASN A 42 -2.76 -20.13 -14.42
C ASN A 42 -2.03 -19.75 -13.10
N LEU A 43 -1.18 -20.65 -12.56
CA LEU A 43 -0.01 -20.23 -11.79
C LEU A 43 0.98 -19.58 -12.77
N ALA A 44 1.59 -18.44 -12.43
CA ALA A 44 2.59 -17.83 -13.30
C ALA A 44 3.75 -18.82 -13.58
N SER A 45 4.07 -19.01 -14.87
CA SER A 45 5.07 -19.97 -15.32
C SER A 45 6.49 -19.54 -14.95
N PRO A 46 7.45 -20.47 -14.80
CA PRO A 46 8.86 -20.14 -14.58
C PRO A 46 9.43 -19.21 -15.67
N ALA A 47 8.97 -19.33 -16.92
CA ALA A 47 9.37 -18.43 -18.00
C ALA A 47 8.89 -16.98 -17.77
N GLN A 48 7.70 -16.80 -17.18
CA GLN A 48 7.20 -15.47 -16.82
C GLN A 48 8.00 -14.85 -15.68
N HIS A 49 8.32 -15.61 -14.63
CA HIS A 49 9.17 -15.16 -13.54
C HIS A 49 10.58 -14.79 -14.02
N ALA A 50 11.16 -15.60 -14.90
CA ALA A 50 12.46 -15.30 -15.52
C ALA A 50 12.43 -13.98 -16.30
N ARG A 51 11.37 -13.72 -17.07
CA ARG A 51 11.21 -12.46 -17.81
C ARG A 51 10.98 -11.26 -16.91
N GLN A 52 10.16 -11.42 -15.88
CA GLN A 52 9.90 -10.36 -14.92
C GLN A 52 11.19 -9.96 -14.20
N LEU A 53 11.98 -10.93 -13.72
CA LEU A 53 13.22 -10.67 -13.01
C LEU A 53 14.29 -9.95 -13.87
N VAL A 54 14.37 -10.30 -15.16
CA VAL A 54 15.23 -9.60 -16.13
C VAL A 54 14.74 -8.18 -16.41
N HIS A 55 13.43 -7.95 -16.46
CA HIS A 55 12.91 -6.62 -16.78
C HIS A 55 13.03 -5.63 -15.61
N ASP A 56 12.77 -6.11 -14.39
CA ASP A 56 12.75 -5.31 -13.16
C ASP A 56 14.15 -4.87 -12.71
N ASN A 57 15.20 -5.48 -13.26
CA ASN A 57 16.59 -5.14 -12.98
C ASN A 57 17.21 -4.30 -14.10
N VAL A 58 18.21 -3.50 -13.73
CA VAL A 58 18.93 -2.61 -14.67
C VAL A 58 20.45 -2.86 -14.70
N TRP A 59 20.94 -3.76 -13.85
CA TRP A 59 22.35 -4.18 -13.81
C TRP A 59 22.45 -5.66 -13.40
N ALA A 60 23.54 -6.32 -13.75
CA ALA A 60 23.78 -7.74 -13.49
C ALA A 60 25.26 -8.05 -13.26
N THR A 61 25.55 -9.25 -12.75
CA THR A 61 26.91 -9.79 -12.77
C THR A 61 27.13 -10.57 -14.06
N LEU A 62 28.06 -10.12 -14.90
CA LEU A 62 28.49 -10.79 -16.13
C LEU A 62 29.81 -11.51 -15.90
N SER A 63 29.78 -12.84 -15.98
CA SER A 63 30.92 -13.72 -15.78
C SER A 63 31.51 -14.18 -17.11
N THR A 64 32.80 -13.94 -17.31
CA THR A 64 33.59 -14.28 -18.50
C THR A 64 34.82 -15.11 -18.13
N LEU A 65 35.59 -15.60 -19.11
CA LEU A 65 36.87 -16.26 -18.87
C LEU A 65 38.00 -15.26 -19.09
N SER A 66 38.74 -14.94 -18.03
CA SER A 66 39.70 -13.85 -18.08
C SER A 66 40.92 -14.14 -18.94
N VAL A 67 41.21 -13.27 -19.89
CA VAL A 67 42.47 -13.30 -20.65
C VAL A 67 43.65 -12.89 -19.76
N GLU A 68 43.46 -11.86 -18.93
CA GLU A 68 44.48 -11.36 -17.99
C GLU A 68 44.86 -12.43 -16.96
N PHE A 69 43.88 -13.16 -16.45
CA PHE A 69 44.06 -14.18 -15.42
C PHE A 69 44.05 -15.61 -15.97
N ASN A 70 44.49 -15.83 -17.22
CA ASN A 70 44.71 -17.15 -17.83
C ASN A 70 43.52 -18.13 -17.73
N GLY A 71 42.31 -17.64 -18.04
CA GLY A 71 41.07 -18.41 -18.10
C GLY A 71 40.31 -18.54 -16.77
N ILE A 72 40.71 -17.83 -15.71
CA ILE A 72 39.94 -17.79 -14.46
C ILE A 72 38.58 -17.10 -14.70
N PRO A 73 37.45 -17.65 -14.20
CA PRO A 73 36.17 -16.98 -14.26
C PRO A 73 36.20 -15.60 -13.59
N TYR A 74 35.82 -14.56 -14.33
CA TYR A 74 35.83 -13.18 -13.86
C TYR A 74 34.42 -12.60 -13.94
N GLY A 75 33.85 -12.27 -12.78
CA GLY A 75 32.53 -11.65 -12.65
C GLY A 75 32.63 -10.14 -12.53
N SER A 76 32.01 -9.42 -13.46
CA SER A 76 31.97 -7.95 -13.49
C SER A 76 30.54 -7.43 -13.34
N THR A 77 30.38 -6.29 -12.67
CA THR A 77 29.09 -5.59 -12.60
C THR A 77 28.87 -4.82 -13.89
N VAL A 78 27.81 -5.12 -14.62
CA VAL A 78 27.45 -4.46 -15.88
C VAL A 78 26.03 -3.92 -15.86
N SER A 79 25.85 -2.71 -16.36
CA SER A 79 24.53 -2.15 -16.67
C SER A 79 23.95 -2.82 -17.92
N TYR A 80 22.66 -3.12 -17.90
CA TYR A 80 21.96 -3.66 -19.06
C TYR A 80 20.54 -3.08 -19.20
N SER A 81 19.94 -3.30 -20.36
CA SER A 81 18.51 -3.05 -20.57
C SER A 81 17.93 -4.12 -21.47
N ASP A 82 16.64 -4.45 -21.26
CA ASP A 82 15.91 -5.47 -22.01
C ASP A 82 14.81 -4.89 -22.93
N GLY A 83 14.63 -3.57 -22.93
CA GLY A 83 13.55 -2.85 -23.60
C GLY A 83 13.70 -1.34 -23.48
N VAL A 84 12.92 -0.58 -24.26
CA VAL A 84 12.94 0.89 -24.18
C VAL A 84 12.14 1.33 -22.94
N GLY A 85 12.79 2.08 -22.04
CA GLY A 85 12.18 2.56 -20.80
C GLY A 85 11.84 1.43 -19.82
N TYR A 86 10.90 1.71 -18.91
CA TYR A 86 10.53 0.82 -17.81
C TYR A 86 9.18 0.12 -18.03
N SER A 87 8.59 0.22 -19.22
CA SER A 87 7.32 -0.43 -19.50
C SER A 87 7.49 -1.92 -19.78
N LYS A 88 6.61 -2.73 -19.19
CA LYS A 88 6.57 -4.19 -19.41
C LYS A 88 6.32 -4.56 -20.87
N GLU A 89 5.47 -3.80 -21.59
CA GLU A 89 5.17 -4.09 -23.00
C GLU A 89 6.38 -3.94 -23.92
N ASP A 90 7.34 -3.08 -23.53
CA ASP A 90 8.54 -2.81 -24.30
C ASP A 90 9.68 -3.80 -23.95
N SER A 91 9.48 -4.67 -22.95
CA SER A 91 10.41 -5.76 -22.62
C SER A 91 10.52 -6.77 -23.76
N THR A 92 11.74 -6.96 -24.24
CA THR A 92 12.08 -8.00 -25.23
C THR A 92 12.72 -9.23 -24.59
N GLY A 93 13.21 -9.13 -23.34
CA GLY A 93 14.01 -10.16 -22.69
C GLY A 93 15.40 -10.35 -23.30
N LYS A 94 15.80 -9.51 -24.27
CA LYS A 94 17.17 -9.51 -24.79
C LYS A 94 18.01 -8.55 -23.96
N LEU A 95 19.01 -9.06 -23.26
CA LEU A 95 19.89 -8.21 -22.47
C LEU A 95 20.89 -7.52 -23.40
N PHE A 96 20.76 -6.21 -23.55
CA PHE A 96 21.73 -5.36 -24.22
C PHE A 96 22.70 -4.77 -23.20
N PHE A 97 23.97 -4.69 -23.55
CA PHE A 97 25.06 -4.12 -22.76
C PHE A 97 25.80 -3.06 -23.57
N TYR A 98 26.46 -2.10 -22.91
CA TYR A 98 27.33 -1.12 -23.56
C TYR A 98 28.76 -1.32 -23.07
N ILE A 99 29.59 -1.99 -23.88
CA ILE A 99 30.90 -2.53 -23.45
C ILE A 99 32.01 -1.96 -24.33
N THR A 100 33.17 -1.68 -23.72
CA THR A 100 34.41 -1.34 -24.41
C THR A 100 35.40 -2.51 -24.33
N PRO A 101 36.14 -2.83 -25.41
CA PRO A 101 37.23 -3.81 -25.35
C PRO A 101 38.42 -3.35 -24.48
N MET A 102 38.42 -2.11 -23.99
CA MET A 102 39.43 -1.59 -23.05
C MET A 102 39.20 -2.03 -21.61
N ASP A 103 37.98 -2.45 -21.26
CA ASP A 103 37.66 -3.04 -19.95
C ASP A 103 38.00 -4.54 -19.95
N ALA A 104 38.32 -5.11 -18.79
CA ALA A 104 38.64 -6.53 -18.63
C ALA A 104 37.53 -7.41 -19.25
N THR A 105 36.27 -7.11 -18.95
CA THR A 105 35.12 -7.83 -19.49
C THR A 105 35.06 -7.80 -21.02
N GLY A 106 35.36 -6.66 -21.64
CA GLY A 106 35.34 -6.52 -23.10
C GLY A 106 36.55 -7.16 -23.78
N ALA A 107 37.72 -7.12 -23.14
CA ALA A 107 38.91 -7.83 -23.60
C ALA A 107 38.69 -9.35 -23.57
N ASP A 108 38.06 -9.86 -22.51
CA ASP A 108 37.72 -11.27 -22.35
C ASP A 108 36.75 -11.74 -23.45
N LEU A 109 35.67 -10.98 -23.66
CA LEU A 109 34.68 -11.26 -24.71
C LEU A 109 35.24 -11.20 -26.14
N SER A 110 36.32 -10.43 -26.35
CA SER A 110 36.99 -10.35 -27.66
C SER A 110 37.74 -11.63 -28.03
N VAL A 111 38.10 -12.44 -27.04
CA VAL A 111 38.75 -13.75 -27.23
C VAL A 111 37.75 -14.89 -27.13
N ASN A 112 36.83 -14.81 -26.17
CA ASN A 112 35.81 -15.82 -25.94
C ASN A 112 34.46 -15.19 -25.60
N SER A 113 33.51 -15.30 -26.52
CA SER A 113 32.16 -14.75 -26.34
C SER A 113 31.32 -15.47 -25.29
N SER A 114 31.73 -16.65 -24.81
CA SER A 114 30.96 -17.44 -23.84
C SER A 114 30.93 -16.75 -22.48
N ALA A 115 29.73 -16.52 -21.96
CA ALA A 115 29.52 -15.84 -20.69
C ALA A 115 28.27 -16.33 -19.95
N SER A 116 28.19 -15.99 -18.66
CA SER A 116 27.01 -16.20 -17.83
C SER A 116 26.60 -14.90 -17.14
N VAL A 117 25.31 -14.60 -17.11
CA VAL A 117 24.72 -13.46 -16.43
C VAL A 117 23.91 -13.93 -15.23
N ALA A 118 24.24 -13.41 -14.05
CA ALA A 118 23.49 -13.65 -12.83
C ALA A 118 22.70 -12.41 -12.43
N ILE A 119 21.39 -12.58 -12.21
CA ILE A 119 20.47 -11.56 -11.72
C ILE A 119 19.73 -12.11 -10.51
N THR A 120 19.52 -11.29 -9.50
CA THR A 120 18.77 -11.64 -8.29
C THR A 120 17.88 -10.49 -7.87
N MET A 121 16.72 -10.81 -7.29
CA MET A 121 15.86 -9.82 -6.63
C MET A 121 16.62 -9.05 -5.55
N ALA A 122 17.69 -9.61 -4.98
CA ALA A 122 18.51 -8.91 -3.98
C ALA A 122 19.13 -7.61 -4.51
N GLN A 123 19.30 -7.48 -5.83
CA GLN A 123 19.79 -6.26 -6.48
C GLN A 123 18.79 -5.09 -6.39
N GLN A 124 17.50 -5.38 -6.22
CA GLN A 124 16.43 -4.40 -5.95
C GLN A 124 16.06 -4.32 -4.46
N GLY A 125 16.68 -5.15 -3.62
CA GLY A 125 16.35 -5.31 -2.20
C GLY A 125 15.44 -6.51 -1.95
N CYS A 126 16.04 -7.65 -1.62
CA CYS A 126 15.32 -8.78 -1.03
C CYS A 126 15.13 -8.55 0.48
N LYS A 127 13.95 -8.90 0.98
CA LYS A 127 13.67 -8.88 2.43
C LYS A 127 14.29 -10.06 3.18
N MET A 128 14.53 -11.17 2.47
CA MET A 128 15.22 -12.35 2.97
C MET A 128 16.69 -12.36 2.52
N ASP A 129 17.50 -13.22 3.12
CA ASP A 129 18.87 -13.48 2.66
C ASP A 129 18.87 -13.84 1.16
N ALA A 130 19.91 -13.44 0.43
CA ALA A 130 20.01 -13.67 -1.02
C ALA A 130 20.08 -15.16 -1.40
N GLU A 131 20.37 -16.05 -0.45
CA GLU A 131 20.31 -17.50 -0.63
C GLU A 131 18.91 -18.09 -0.42
N ASP A 132 17.99 -17.36 0.24
CA ASP A 132 16.63 -17.83 0.47
C ASP A 132 15.92 -18.08 -0.89
N PRO A 133 15.29 -19.25 -1.12
CA PRO A 133 14.64 -19.58 -2.39
C PRO A 133 13.48 -18.65 -2.79
N THR A 134 12.96 -17.85 -1.85
CA THR A 134 11.95 -16.80 -2.12
C THR A 134 12.58 -15.50 -2.63
N CYS A 135 13.88 -15.29 -2.46
CA CYS A 135 14.64 -14.24 -3.13
C CYS A 135 15.08 -14.74 -4.51
N TRP A 136 14.28 -14.46 -5.53
CA TRP A 136 14.44 -15.12 -6.83
C TRP A 136 15.80 -14.79 -7.45
N LYS A 137 16.41 -15.80 -8.08
CA LYS A 137 17.65 -15.65 -8.81
C LYS A 137 17.63 -16.43 -10.10
N ILE A 138 18.25 -15.84 -11.12
CA ILE A 138 18.34 -16.40 -12.45
C ILE A 138 19.80 -16.36 -12.92
N ASN A 139 20.23 -17.45 -13.55
CA ASN A 139 21.47 -17.52 -14.30
C ASN A 139 21.14 -17.77 -15.77
N LEU A 140 21.62 -16.89 -16.65
CA LEU A 140 21.48 -17.00 -18.10
C LEU A 140 22.88 -17.20 -18.70
N SER A 141 23.13 -18.30 -19.40
CA SER A 141 24.41 -18.53 -20.06
C SER A 141 24.27 -18.65 -21.57
N GLY A 142 25.30 -18.27 -22.30
CA GLY A 142 25.33 -18.27 -23.75
C GLY A 142 26.48 -17.42 -24.28
N LYS A 143 26.24 -16.66 -25.35
CA LYS A 143 27.27 -15.83 -26.00
C LYS A 143 26.94 -14.35 -25.94
N VAL A 144 27.86 -13.53 -25.47
CA VAL A 144 27.75 -12.07 -25.57
C VAL A 144 28.50 -11.62 -26.81
N VAL A 145 27.75 -11.09 -27.78
CA VAL A 145 28.27 -10.74 -29.12
C VAL A 145 27.95 -9.28 -29.47
N PRO A 146 28.75 -8.62 -30.32
CA PRO A 146 28.44 -7.28 -30.78
C PRO A 146 27.09 -7.22 -31.49
N VAL A 147 26.30 -6.19 -31.22
CA VAL A 147 25.05 -5.96 -31.94
C VAL A 147 25.34 -5.63 -33.41
N ALA A 148 24.58 -6.26 -34.31
CA ALA A 148 24.67 -6.03 -35.75
C ALA A 148 24.53 -4.55 -36.10
N VAL A 149 25.28 -4.10 -37.12
CA VAL A 149 25.44 -2.67 -37.46
C VAL A 149 24.10 -1.95 -37.67
N ASP A 150 23.14 -2.62 -38.30
CA ASP A 150 21.80 -2.13 -38.59
C ASP A 150 20.89 -2.02 -37.35
N GLN A 151 21.24 -2.71 -36.25
CA GLN A 151 20.50 -2.70 -34.99
C GLN A 151 21.14 -1.83 -33.91
N ARG A 152 22.33 -1.24 -34.17
CA ARG A 152 23.08 -0.46 -33.17
C ARG A 152 22.28 0.70 -32.61
N HIS A 153 21.64 1.49 -33.47
CA HIS A 153 20.85 2.64 -33.03
C HIS A 153 19.68 2.24 -32.13
N TYR A 154 19.05 1.09 -32.41
CA TYR A 154 18.00 0.55 -31.55
C TYR A 154 18.56 0.09 -30.20
N ALA A 155 19.69 -0.62 -30.19
CA ALA A 155 20.32 -1.08 -28.97
C ALA A 155 20.80 0.09 -28.09
N GLU A 156 21.38 1.14 -28.68
CA GLU A 156 21.72 2.40 -27.99
C GLU A 156 20.47 3.05 -27.39
N LYS A 157 19.37 3.14 -28.14
CA LYS A 157 18.10 3.66 -27.63
C LYS A 157 17.60 2.84 -26.42
N VAL A 158 17.66 1.51 -26.48
CA VAL A 158 17.27 0.61 -25.39
C VAL A 158 18.15 0.84 -24.16
N LEU A 159 19.47 0.90 -24.34
CA LEU A 159 20.45 1.13 -23.28
C LEU A 159 20.29 2.50 -22.63
N PHE A 160 20.30 3.57 -23.41
CA PHE A 160 20.30 4.95 -22.92
C PHE A 160 18.98 5.33 -22.25
N SER A 161 17.88 4.64 -22.59
CA SER A 161 16.59 4.87 -21.95
C SER A 161 16.55 4.49 -20.46
N LYS A 162 17.30 3.46 -20.04
CA LYS A 162 17.45 3.08 -18.62
C LYS A 162 18.76 3.61 -18.01
N HIS A 163 19.75 3.94 -18.85
CA HIS A 163 21.09 4.39 -18.46
C HIS A 163 21.52 5.66 -19.23
N PRO A 164 20.89 6.82 -18.97
CA PRO A 164 21.10 8.03 -19.77
C PRO A 164 22.53 8.57 -19.74
N GLN A 165 23.31 8.23 -18.72
CA GLN A 165 24.72 8.63 -18.63
C GLN A 165 25.61 8.00 -19.72
N MET A 166 25.22 6.85 -20.28
CA MET A 166 26.00 6.14 -21.31
C MET A 166 26.16 6.95 -22.60
N GLU A 167 25.19 7.81 -22.93
CA GLU A 167 25.26 8.70 -24.10
C GLU A 167 26.46 9.66 -24.03
N TYR A 168 26.93 9.96 -22.82
CA TYR A 168 28.02 10.92 -22.57
C TYR A 168 29.35 10.24 -22.23
N TRP A 169 29.44 8.91 -22.35
CA TRP A 169 30.70 8.20 -22.11
C TRP A 169 31.76 8.57 -23.17
N PRO A 170 33.06 8.50 -22.84
CA PRO A 170 34.10 9.03 -23.72
C PRO A 170 34.13 8.33 -25.09
N GLU A 171 33.91 9.08 -26.18
CA GLU A 171 33.90 8.54 -27.55
C GLU A 171 35.16 7.75 -27.89
N LYS A 172 36.32 8.21 -27.40
CA LYS A 172 37.62 7.58 -27.65
C LYS A 172 37.81 6.21 -26.99
N HIS A 173 36.91 5.82 -26.08
CA HIS A 173 36.98 4.54 -25.38
C HIS A 173 36.27 3.42 -26.15
N GLY A 174 35.62 3.69 -27.28
CA GLY A 174 35.12 2.65 -28.19
C GLY A 174 34.04 1.75 -27.60
N PHE A 175 33.14 2.31 -26.79
CA PHE A 175 31.97 1.58 -26.31
C PHE A 175 31.04 1.22 -27.46
N LEU A 176 30.59 -0.04 -27.49
CA LEU A 176 29.67 -0.57 -28.49
C LEU A 176 28.55 -1.37 -27.81
N PRO A 177 27.34 -1.44 -28.42
CA PRO A 177 26.29 -2.31 -27.92
C PRO A 177 26.62 -3.79 -28.16
N TYR A 178 26.45 -4.61 -27.13
CA TYR A 178 26.50 -6.08 -27.16
C TYR A 178 25.15 -6.65 -26.74
N VAL A 179 24.87 -7.90 -27.12
CA VAL A 179 23.66 -8.63 -26.72
C VAL A 179 24.02 -10.04 -26.25
N LEU A 180 23.33 -10.53 -25.22
CA LEU A 180 23.41 -11.94 -24.82
C LEU A 180 22.50 -12.80 -25.71
N GLU A 181 23.10 -13.69 -26.48
CA GLU A 181 22.44 -14.83 -27.13
C GLU A 181 22.32 -15.96 -26.11
N ILE A 182 21.14 -16.10 -25.50
CA ILE A 182 20.88 -17.03 -24.40
C ILE A 182 20.81 -18.47 -24.94
N GLU A 183 21.58 -19.37 -24.34
CA GLU A 183 21.58 -20.81 -24.60
C GLU A 183 20.93 -21.60 -23.45
N ASN A 184 21.14 -21.17 -22.19
CA ASN A 184 20.56 -21.83 -21.01
C ASN A 184 20.00 -20.81 -20.02
N ILE A 185 18.91 -21.19 -19.36
CA ILE A 185 18.27 -20.39 -18.30
C ILE A 185 18.00 -21.29 -17.10
N VAL A 186 18.52 -20.89 -15.94
CA VAL A 186 18.28 -21.58 -14.66
C VAL A 186 17.69 -20.58 -13.68
N LEU A 187 16.46 -20.83 -13.25
CA LEU A 187 15.71 -19.96 -12.35
C LEU A 187 15.43 -20.68 -11.02
N LEU A 188 15.69 -20.01 -9.90
CA LEU A 188 15.12 -20.37 -8.61
C LEU A 188 14.17 -19.25 -8.20
N ASP A 189 12.88 -19.56 -8.15
CA ASP A 189 11.78 -18.63 -7.91
C ASP A 189 10.85 -19.08 -6.77
N PHE A 190 11.18 -20.17 -6.08
CA PHE A 190 10.57 -20.59 -4.82
C PHE A 190 11.35 -21.75 -4.18
N TYR A 191 10.92 -22.20 -3.00
CA TYR A 191 11.40 -23.45 -2.39
C TYR A 191 11.29 -24.62 -3.37
N GLY A 192 12.35 -25.44 -3.41
CA GLY A 192 12.51 -26.53 -4.35
C GLY A 192 13.84 -26.47 -5.08
N GLY A 193 13.96 -27.24 -6.16
CA GLY A 193 15.12 -27.21 -7.04
C GLY A 193 15.04 -26.05 -8.05
N ALA A 194 16.20 -25.61 -8.52
CA ALA A 194 16.25 -24.66 -9.63
C ALA A 194 15.64 -25.28 -10.90
N LYS A 195 14.89 -24.46 -11.62
CA LYS A 195 14.13 -24.83 -12.81
C LYS A 195 14.93 -24.46 -14.06
N HIS A 196 15.04 -25.40 -14.99
CA HIS A 196 15.52 -25.10 -16.34
C HIS A 196 14.38 -24.52 -17.16
N VAL A 197 14.53 -23.27 -17.60
CA VAL A 197 13.52 -22.59 -18.43
C VAL A 197 13.92 -22.73 -19.91
N PRO A 198 13.09 -23.33 -20.76
CA PRO A 198 13.38 -23.39 -22.20
C PRO A 198 13.50 -21.98 -22.80
N VAL A 199 14.60 -21.71 -23.51
CA VAL A 199 14.87 -20.39 -24.12
C VAL A 199 13.72 -19.95 -25.04
N LYS A 200 13.13 -20.90 -25.78
CA LYS A 200 11.99 -20.64 -26.64
C LYS A 200 10.78 -20.11 -25.85
N GLU A 201 10.49 -20.69 -24.69
CA GLU A 201 9.38 -20.27 -23.82
C GLU A 201 9.66 -18.89 -23.21
N TYR A 202 10.89 -18.66 -22.75
CA TYR A 202 11.32 -17.35 -22.24
C TYR A 202 11.07 -16.21 -23.25
N TYR A 203 11.42 -16.41 -24.51
CA TYR A 203 11.20 -15.39 -25.56
C TYR A 203 9.74 -15.33 -26.05
N GLN A 204 8.94 -16.37 -25.84
CA GLN A 204 7.50 -16.35 -26.15
C GLN A 204 6.69 -15.54 -25.13
N ILE A 205 7.19 -15.39 -23.90
CA ILE A 205 6.56 -14.53 -22.91
C ILE A 205 6.61 -13.08 -23.37
N LYS A 206 5.43 -12.46 -23.43
CA LYS A 206 5.28 -11.01 -23.47
C LYS A 206 4.85 -10.56 -22.08
N LEU A 207 5.65 -9.69 -21.48
CA LEU A 207 5.20 -9.01 -20.27
C LEU A 207 4.13 -8.01 -20.71
N LEU A 208 2.93 -8.17 -20.17
CA LEU A 208 1.80 -7.31 -20.44
C LEU A 208 1.49 -6.57 -19.14
N SER A 209 1.39 -5.23 -19.18
CA SER A 209 0.36 -4.59 -18.38
C SER A 209 -0.97 -5.11 -18.89
N PHE A 210 -1.87 -5.49 -17.98
CA PHE A 210 -3.20 -5.95 -18.34
C PHE A 210 -3.87 -4.93 -19.28
N ARG A 211 -3.93 -5.26 -20.57
CA ARG A 211 -4.84 -4.67 -21.54
C ARG A 211 -5.81 -5.78 -21.93
N LEU A 212 -7.09 -5.60 -21.58
CA LEU A 212 -8.16 -6.53 -21.95
C LEU A 212 -8.14 -6.82 -23.46
N ALA A 213 -7.87 -8.07 -23.85
CA ALA A 213 -8.14 -8.57 -25.20
C ALA A 213 -9.54 -9.22 -25.18
N ALA A 214 -10.50 -8.58 -25.85
CA ALA A 214 -11.86 -9.12 -26.01
C ALA A 214 -11.88 -10.19 -27.12
N TYR A 215 -12.25 -11.43 -26.76
CA TYR A 215 -12.63 -12.50 -27.69
C TYR A 215 -14.17 -12.53 -27.79
N VAL A 216 -14.74 -12.41 -29.00
CA VAL A 216 -16.17 -12.66 -29.27
C VAL A 216 -16.27 -13.66 -30.42
N PRO A 217 -16.96 -14.81 -30.27
CA PRO A 217 -17.14 -15.75 -31.36
C PRO A 217 -18.24 -15.30 -32.33
N PHE A 218 -18.03 -15.62 -33.60
CA PHE A 218 -18.88 -15.34 -34.75
C PHE A 218 -20.31 -15.90 -34.63
N LEU A 219 -21.31 -15.04 -34.82
CA LEU A 219 -22.57 -15.37 -35.49
C LEU A 219 -22.90 -14.21 -36.47
N HIS A 220 -22.99 -14.58 -37.75
CA HIS A 220 -23.42 -13.78 -38.90
C HIS A 220 -24.80 -13.11 -38.65
N PHE A 221 -25.22 -11.94 -39.17
CA PHE A 221 -25.10 -11.30 -40.50
C PHE A 221 -25.80 -9.88 -40.44
N PRO A 222 -25.92 -9.11 -41.55
CA PRO A 222 -25.31 -7.80 -41.87
C PRO A 222 -26.05 -6.56 -41.30
N ILE A 223 -25.50 -5.34 -41.24
CA ILE A 223 -25.55 -4.33 -42.31
C ILE A 223 -24.64 -3.16 -41.90
N CYS A 224 -23.53 -2.98 -42.62
CA CYS A 224 -22.82 -1.71 -42.72
C CYS A 224 -22.86 -1.29 -44.20
N LYS A 225 -23.94 -0.60 -44.58
CA LYS A 225 -24.07 0.19 -45.81
C LYS A 225 -25.20 1.17 -45.56
N MET A 226 -24.87 2.38 -45.10
CA MET A 226 -25.62 3.64 -45.24
C MET A 226 -25.07 4.68 -44.25
N ALA A 227 -23.83 5.10 -44.43
CA ALA A 227 -23.32 6.34 -43.82
C ALA A 227 -22.20 6.92 -44.71
N ALA A 228 -22.43 6.89 -46.02
CA ALA A 228 -21.63 7.58 -47.01
C ALA A 228 -22.58 8.20 -48.05
N LEU A 229 -23.60 8.92 -47.56
CA LEU A 229 -24.51 9.68 -48.42
C LEU A 229 -25.34 10.69 -47.61
N GLN A 230 -24.72 11.49 -46.74
CA GLN A 230 -25.42 12.62 -46.09
C GLN A 230 -24.45 13.69 -45.58
N PHE A 231 -23.46 14.07 -46.39
CA PHE A 231 -22.64 15.27 -46.14
C PHE A 231 -22.28 15.98 -47.45
N LEU A 232 -23.25 16.04 -48.38
CA LEU A 232 -23.13 16.76 -49.64
C LEU A 232 -24.45 17.48 -49.95
N LEU A 233 -24.95 18.31 -49.02
CA LEU A 233 -26.12 19.16 -49.28
C LEU A 233 -26.32 20.30 -48.25
N VAL A 234 -25.25 20.89 -47.70
CA VAL A 234 -25.34 22.15 -46.94
C VAL A 234 -24.19 23.11 -47.33
N PHE A 235 -23.91 23.17 -48.62
CA PHE A 235 -22.98 24.16 -49.21
C PHE A 235 -23.60 24.79 -50.46
N VAL A 236 -24.87 25.18 -50.37
CA VAL A 236 -25.48 26.17 -51.28
C VAL A 236 -26.47 26.98 -50.42
N LEU A 237 -26.46 28.30 -50.62
CA LEU A 237 -27.26 29.34 -49.96
C LEU A 237 -26.68 29.95 -48.67
N HIS A 238 -25.65 30.78 -48.86
CA HIS A 238 -25.69 32.14 -48.32
C HIS A 238 -26.06 33.07 -49.46
N PHE A 239 -27.21 33.76 -49.40
CA PHE A 239 -27.40 35.11 -49.93
C PHE A 239 -28.73 35.68 -49.41
N LEU A 240 -28.70 36.99 -49.08
CA LEU A 240 -29.81 37.91 -48.73
C LEU A 240 -30.25 37.88 -47.25
N VAL A 241 -30.38 38.95 -46.45
CA VAL A 241 -30.36 40.42 -46.62
C VAL A 241 -30.11 41.09 -45.23
N SER A 242 -29.32 42.16 -45.25
CA SER A 242 -29.29 43.42 -44.46
C SER A 242 -29.90 43.60 -43.04
N SER A 243 -29.02 44.06 -42.13
CA SER A 243 -29.05 45.09 -41.04
C SER A 243 -30.34 45.81 -40.59
N PRO A 244 -30.32 46.66 -39.52
CA PRO A 244 -29.71 46.59 -38.16
C PRO A 244 -30.74 46.94 -37.05
N VAL A 245 -30.39 46.88 -35.75
CA VAL A 245 -30.76 47.86 -34.67
C VAL A 245 -30.14 47.41 -33.32
N SER A 246 -29.47 48.34 -32.65
CA SER A 246 -29.19 48.40 -31.19
C SER A 246 -29.86 49.69 -30.66
N PRO A 247 -29.84 50.08 -29.35
CA PRO A 247 -29.24 49.47 -28.14
C PRO A 247 -30.17 49.49 -26.89
N THR A 248 -29.70 48.93 -25.76
CA THR A 248 -29.72 49.58 -24.41
C THR A 248 -29.08 48.68 -23.33
N HIS A 249 -28.06 49.21 -22.64
CA HIS A 249 -27.58 48.80 -21.31
C HIS A 249 -28.46 49.44 -20.20
N PRO A 250 -28.41 48.99 -18.91
CA PRO A 250 -27.37 49.42 -17.94
C PRO A 250 -26.74 48.23 -17.16
N VAL A 251 -25.42 48.16 -16.91
CA VAL A 251 -24.57 48.81 -15.87
C VAL A 251 -24.50 48.05 -14.53
N GLY A 252 -23.25 47.72 -14.16
CA GLY A 252 -22.73 47.58 -12.78
C GLY A 252 -22.44 46.14 -12.34
N ASN A 253 -21.31 45.78 -11.74
CA ASN A 253 -20.03 46.42 -11.41
C ASN A 253 -19.04 45.28 -11.06
N ASN A 254 -17.75 45.51 -11.29
CA ASN A 254 -16.65 44.70 -10.75
C ASN A 254 -16.59 44.79 -9.22
N ALA A 255 -16.14 43.72 -8.54
CA ALA A 255 -14.95 43.74 -7.66
C ALA A 255 -14.88 42.51 -6.72
N TYR A 256 -13.67 41.94 -6.66
CA TYR A 256 -13.12 41.20 -5.52
C TYR A 256 -13.09 42.08 -4.26
N LEU A 257 -13.34 41.50 -3.07
CA LEU A 257 -12.84 41.82 -1.71
C LEU A 257 -13.39 40.71 -0.79
N ASP A 258 -12.58 39.87 -0.15
CA ASP A 258 -11.87 40.04 1.13
C ASP A 258 -12.71 40.62 2.29
N VAL A 259 -12.37 40.05 3.46
CA VAL A 259 -12.63 40.37 4.86
C VAL A 259 -13.98 39.98 5.46
N SER A 260 -13.87 38.99 6.35
CA SER A 260 -14.30 39.04 7.76
C SER A 260 -15.78 39.21 8.09
N GLU A 261 -16.14 38.47 9.15
CA GLU A 261 -17.39 38.54 9.92
C GLU A 261 -18.53 37.69 9.37
N LEU A 262 -18.72 36.53 10.01
CA LEU A 262 -19.99 36.07 10.60
C LEU A 262 -19.65 34.87 11.53
N PRO A 263 -20.48 34.59 12.57
CA PRO A 263 -20.05 34.69 13.95
C PRO A 263 -19.53 33.38 14.56
N ALA A 264 -18.56 33.53 15.46
CA ALA A 264 -18.07 32.46 16.32
C ALA A 264 -19.18 31.98 17.28
N VAL A 265 -19.63 30.75 17.10
CA VAL A 265 -20.29 29.99 18.16
C VAL A 265 -19.20 29.43 19.05
N SER A 266 -19.01 30.05 20.22
CA SER A 266 -18.09 29.55 21.24
C SER A 266 -18.65 28.26 21.86
N THR A 267 -18.12 27.11 21.47
CA THR A 267 -18.14 25.93 22.33
C THR A 267 -16.80 25.85 23.04
N ASN A 268 -16.81 26.31 24.29
CA ASN A 268 -15.69 26.23 25.22
C ASN A 268 -15.32 24.76 25.48
N PHE A 269 -14.27 24.26 24.82
CA PHE A 269 -13.48 23.12 25.31
C PHE A 269 -11.98 23.37 25.13
N ASN A 270 -11.52 24.57 25.50
CA ASN A 270 -10.13 24.80 25.87
C ASN A 270 -9.97 24.56 27.38
N ARG A 271 -9.82 23.30 27.78
CA ARG A 271 -9.01 23.00 28.97
C ARG A 271 -7.57 22.80 28.53
N ASN A 272 -6.89 23.92 28.29
CA ASN A 272 -5.48 24.01 28.62
C ASN A 272 -5.36 23.87 30.14
N LEU A 273 -5.40 22.63 30.62
CA LEU A 273 -4.89 22.34 31.95
C LEU A 273 -3.38 22.37 31.83
N ALA A 274 -2.79 23.44 32.35
CA ALA A 274 -1.41 23.44 32.78
C ALA A 274 -1.12 22.09 33.44
N VAL A 275 -0.09 21.41 32.92
CA VAL A 275 0.48 20.20 33.50
C VAL A 275 0.66 20.46 34.99
N PRO A 276 -0.13 19.83 35.88
CA PRO A 276 0.24 19.81 37.27
C PRO A 276 1.59 19.10 37.27
N ASN A 277 2.60 19.66 37.94
CA ASN A 277 3.77 18.92 38.37
C ASN A 277 3.31 17.79 39.32
N SER A 278 2.64 16.79 38.77
CA SER A 278 2.47 15.51 39.41
C SER A 278 3.83 14.87 39.39
N LYS A 279 4.30 14.46 40.56
CA LYS A 279 5.38 13.47 40.72
C LYS A 279 4.97 12.15 40.03
N VAL A 280 4.82 12.14 38.71
CA VAL A 280 4.71 10.92 37.92
C VAL A 280 6.14 10.43 37.79
N SER A 281 6.36 9.44 38.65
CA SER A 281 7.58 8.81 39.10
C SER A 281 8.68 8.59 38.07
N SER A 282 9.91 8.74 38.51
CA SER A 282 11.17 8.29 37.90
C SER A 282 11.20 6.82 37.41
N ASP A 283 10.12 6.06 37.61
CA ASP A 283 10.03 4.63 37.35
C ASP A 283 9.70 4.27 35.89
N LYS A 284 9.13 5.18 35.07
CA LYS A 284 8.85 4.87 33.65
C LYS A 284 10.09 4.85 32.78
N LYS A 285 11.06 5.75 33.04
CA LYS A 285 12.36 5.80 32.33
C LYS A 285 13.11 4.47 32.33
N VAL A 286 12.86 3.62 33.32
CA VAL A 286 13.57 2.35 33.46
C VAL A 286 12.82 1.16 32.85
N LEU A 287 11.54 1.31 32.47
CA LEU A 287 10.76 0.20 31.94
C LEU A 287 11.14 -0.13 30.50
N PRO A 288 11.52 -1.36 30.16
CA PRO A 288 11.82 -1.70 28.78
C PRO A 288 10.56 -1.67 27.89
N ILE A 289 10.76 -1.54 26.57
CA ILE A 289 9.68 -1.33 25.60
C ILE A 289 9.59 -2.51 24.64
N PHE A 290 8.38 -3.01 24.43
CA PHE A 290 8.03 -3.88 23.31
C PHE A 290 7.35 -3.07 22.21
N PHE A 291 7.77 -3.27 20.97
CA PHE A 291 7.16 -2.63 19.80
C PHE A 291 6.41 -3.64 18.92
N PHE A 292 5.20 -3.26 18.51
CA PHE A 292 4.28 -4.03 17.67
C PHE A 292 4.09 -3.29 16.34
N HIS A 293 4.47 -3.93 15.23
CA HIS A 293 4.39 -3.35 13.89
C HIS A 293 2.97 -3.40 13.30
N GLY A 294 2.75 -2.64 12.23
CA GLY A 294 1.47 -2.53 11.53
C GLY A 294 1.27 -3.52 10.38
N LEU A 295 0.25 -3.24 9.56
CA LEU A 295 -0.06 -3.97 8.32
C LEU A 295 1.04 -3.72 7.27
N THR A 296 1.42 -4.76 6.54
CA THR A 296 2.53 -4.83 5.55
C THR A 296 3.92 -4.44 6.08
N SER A 297 4.05 -4.27 7.39
CA SER A 297 5.20 -3.71 8.10
C SER A 297 5.99 -4.80 8.85
N SER A 298 7.08 -4.44 9.53
CA SER A 298 7.95 -5.37 10.24
C SER A 298 8.53 -4.77 11.52
N SER A 299 9.25 -5.57 12.31
CA SER A 299 10.01 -5.09 13.46
C SER A 299 11.02 -3.99 13.11
N ALA A 300 11.51 -3.95 11.85
CA ALA A 300 12.45 -2.93 11.39
C ALA A 300 11.87 -1.50 11.44
N ASP A 301 10.55 -1.35 11.33
CA ASP A 301 9.89 -0.04 11.33
C ASP A 301 10.04 0.69 12.68
N GLY A 302 10.33 -0.05 13.76
CA GLY A 302 10.64 0.52 15.06
C GLY A 302 12.09 1.04 15.19
N ALA A 303 12.91 1.00 14.14
CA ALA A 303 14.36 1.25 14.23
C ALA A 303 14.73 2.63 14.77
N ASN A 304 14.04 3.70 14.37
CA ASN A 304 14.36 5.04 14.85
C ASN A 304 14.07 5.20 16.34
N ILE A 305 12.93 4.66 16.80
CA ILE A 305 12.59 4.63 18.24
C ILE A 305 13.61 3.75 18.98
N ALA A 306 13.98 2.60 18.42
CA ALA A 306 15.00 1.74 18.98
C ALA A 306 16.34 2.47 19.14
N ALA A 307 16.78 3.21 18.13
CA ALA A 307 18.02 3.99 18.18
C ALA A 307 18.00 5.01 19.33
N ASN A 308 16.92 5.78 19.47
CA ASN A 308 16.79 6.78 20.53
C ASN A 308 16.76 6.12 21.93
N ILE A 309 15.96 5.06 22.10
CA ILE A 309 15.80 4.38 23.40
C ILE A 309 17.07 3.62 23.83
N THR A 310 17.75 2.98 22.88
CA THR A 310 18.98 2.23 23.18
C THR A 310 20.18 3.14 23.44
N ALA A 311 20.23 4.33 22.83
CA ALA A 311 21.23 5.36 23.15
C ALA A 311 21.16 5.81 24.62
N GLU A 312 19.98 5.72 25.26
CA GLU A 312 19.78 5.99 26.69
C GLU A 312 20.11 4.79 27.60
N GLY A 313 20.57 3.66 27.03
CA GLY A 313 20.85 2.43 27.75
C GLY A 313 19.60 1.63 28.16
N ARG A 314 18.42 1.99 27.64
CA ARG A 314 17.15 1.34 27.94
C ARG A 314 16.84 0.25 26.91
N ALA A 315 16.25 -0.85 27.36
CA ALA A 315 15.96 -1.96 26.45
C ALA A 315 14.71 -1.68 25.61
N PHE A 316 14.85 -1.91 24.30
CA PHE A 316 13.78 -1.85 23.32
C PHE A 316 13.81 -3.14 22.51
N VAL A 317 12.65 -3.78 22.34
CA VAL A 317 12.51 -4.99 21.55
C VAL A 317 11.35 -4.81 20.59
N ALA A 318 11.68 -4.63 19.31
CA ALA A 318 10.70 -4.77 18.24
C ALA A 318 10.39 -6.25 18.05
N LEU A 319 9.12 -6.61 18.23
CA LEU A 319 8.70 -8.01 18.16
C LEU A 319 8.63 -8.45 16.69
N SER A 320 9.40 -9.47 16.35
CA SER A 320 9.36 -10.13 15.05
C SER A 320 8.32 -11.25 15.06
N PHE A 321 7.08 -10.95 14.71
CA PHE A 321 6.02 -11.94 14.49
C PHE A 321 5.17 -11.55 13.28
N CYS A 322 4.94 -12.48 12.37
CA CYS A 322 4.05 -12.26 11.22
C CYS A 322 4.29 -10.94 10.46
N GLU A 323 5.54 -10.72 10.08
CA GLU A 323 5.98 -9.51 9.39
C GLU A 323 5.58 -9.49 7.91
N ASN A 324 5.64 -8.31 7.29
CA ASN A 324 5.48 -8.10 5.85
C ASN A 324 4.15 -8.70 5.34
N GLU A 325 4.19 -9.56 4.32
CA GLU A 325 3.00 -10.21 3.77
C GLU A 325 2.24 -11.04 4.80
N CYS A 326 2.92 -11.64 5.79
CA CYS A 326 2.22 -12.40 6.84
C CYS A 326 1.25 -11.50 7.60
N SER A 327 1.57 -10.22 7.83
CA SER A 327 0.71 -9.31 8.60
C SER A 327 -0.69 -9.10 7.98
N ILE A 328 -0.88 -9.51 6.73
CA ILE A 328 -2.19 -9.53 6.05
C ILE A 328 -3.08 -10.66 6.56
N GLN A 329 -2.52 -11.70 7.20
CA GLN A 329 -3.27 -12.82 7.79
C GLN A 329 -4.16 -12.36 8.96
N ALA A 330 -5.25 -13.08 9.22
CA ALA A 330 -6.17 -12.79 10.30
C ALA A 330 -5.48 -12.54 11.66
N LEU A 331 -5.93 -11.53 12.39
CA LEU A 331 -5.35 -11.11 13.67
C LEU A 331 -5.48 -12.19 14.76
N ASN A 332 -6.48 -13.07 14.66
CA ASN A 332 -6.62 -14.24 15.53
C ASN A 332 -5.43 -15.21 15.42
N ILE A 333 -4.73 -15.23 14.27
CA ILE A 333 -3.50 -16.01 14.07
C ILE A 333 -2.29 -15.27 14.65
N GLN A 334 -2.26 -13.94 14.51
CA GLN A 334 -1.13 -13.11 14.94
C GLN A 334 -1.04 -12.95 16.46
N VAL A 335 -2.16 -12.85 17.19
CA VAL A 335 -2.15 -12.63 18.65
C VAL A 335 -1.38 -13.73 19.40
N PRO A 336 -1.61 -15.04 19.17
CA PRO A 336 -0.79 -16.10 19.78
C PRO A 336 0.71 -16.00 19.45
N MET A 337 1.06 -15.61 18.22
CA MET A 337 2.47 -15.42 17.82
C MET A 337 3.11 -14.27 18.60
N ALA A 338 2.41 -13.16 18.74
CA ALA A 338 2.86 -12.01 19.51
C ALA A 338 3.01 -12.34 21.01
N ILE A 339 2.06 -13.09 21.60
CA ILE A 339 2.17 -13.60 22.98
C ILE A 339 3.42 -14.45 23.15
N ALA A 340 3.69 -15.38 22.22
CA ALA A 340 4.87 -16.22 22.26
C ALA A 340 6.16 -15.38 22.18
N ALA A 341 6.21 -14.39 21.29
CA ALA A 341 7.35 -13.48 21.16
C ALA A 341 7.61 -12.69 22.45
N VAL A 342 6.57 -12.12 23.06
CA VAL A 342 6.67 -11.42 24.36
C VAL A 342 7.19 -12.36 25.44
N ARG A 343 6.60 -13.56 25.58
CA ARG A 343 6.99 -14.53 26.61
C ARG A 343 8.43 -14.99 26.46
N ASN A 344 8.89 -15.22 25.23
CA ASN A 344 10.27 -15.59 24.96
C ASN A 344 11.24 -14.51 25.47
N VAL A 345 10.96 -13.24 25.16
CA VAL A 345 11.80 -12.13 25.61
C VAL A 345 11.78 -11.98 27.13
N VAL A 346 10.61 -12.05 27.76
CA VAL A 346 10.48 -11.97 29.22
C VAL A 346 11.24 -13.11 29.92
N ALA A 347 11.28 -14.30 29.32
CA ALA A 347 12.02 -15.44 29.85
C ALA A 347 13.55 -15.27 29.69
N SER A 348 14.01 -14.71 28.57
CA SER A 348 15.45 -14.56 28.28
C SER A 348 16.07 -13.29 28.85
N ASP A 349 15.30 -12.22 29.04
CA ASP A 349 15.79 -10.90 29.43
C ASP A 349 15.19 -10.43 30.75
N LYS A 350 16.01 -10.47 31.81
CA LYS A 350 15.62 -10.09 33.17
C LYS A 350 15.17 -8.63 33.28
N ARG A 351 15.53 -7.75 32.34
CA ARG A 351 15.09 -6.34 32.34
C ARG A 351 13.57 -6.22 32.24
N PHE A 352 12.90 -7.17 31.58
CA PHE A 352 11.44 -7.19 31.41
C PHE A 352 10.69 -7.83 32.60
N LYS A 353 11.39 -8.37 33.61
CA LYS A 353 10.77 -9.11 34.72
C LYS A 353 9.85 -8.25 35.58
N ASN A 354 10.13 -6.95 35.71
CA ASN A 354 9.44 -6.06 36.67
C ASN A 354 8.41 -5.12 36.03
N GLY A 355 8.11 -5.33 34.75
CA GLY A 355 7.15 -4.53 33.99
C GLY A 355 7.75 -4.04 32.68
N TYR A 356 6.89 -3.58 31.78
CA TYR A 356 7.27 -3.11 30.45
C TYR A 356 6.20 -2.21 29.86
N ILE A 357 6.58 -1.46 28.82
CA ILE A 357 5.68 -0.68 27.97
C ILE A 357 5.38 -1.49 26.72
N PHE A 358 4.13 -1.50 26.30
CA PHE A 358 3.76 -1.91 24.94
C PHE A 358 3.55 -0.67 24.09
N MET A 359 4.20 -0.63 22.93
CA MET A 359 4.05 0.41 21.93
C MET A 359 3.61 -0.23 20.62
N GLY A 360 2.44 0.13 20.10
CA GLY A 360 1.94 -0.38 18.83
C GLY A 360 1.69 0.76 17.85
N HIS A 361 2.09 0.57 16.60
CA HIS A 361 1.77 1.49 15.50
C HIS A 361 0.71 0.89 14.59
N SER A 362 -0.26 1.70 14.14
CA SER A 362 -1.29 1.25 13.20
C SER A 362 -2.04 0.01 13.72
N MET A 363 -2.17 -1.04 12.92
CA MET A 363 -2.72 -2.33 13.34
C MET A 363 -1.98 -2.98 14.53
N GLY A 364 -0.70 -2.64 14.74
CA GLY A 364 0.07 -3.04 15.91
C GLY A 364 -0.49 -2.50 17.24
N GLY A 365 -1.21 -1.38 17.20
CA GLY A 365 -1.88 -0.81 18.38
C GLY A 365 -3.00 -1.72 18.91
N ILE A 366 -3.85 -2.23 18.02
CA ILE A 366 -4.92 -3.17 18.41
C ILE A 366 -4.35 -4.55 18.77
N LEU A 367 -3.28 -5.00 18.10
CA LEU A 367 -2.57 -6.23 18.48
C LEU A 367 -1.98 -6.14 19.89
N ALA A 368 -1.30 -5.04 20.23
CA ALA A 368 -0.76 -4.82 21.57
C ALA A 368 -1.85 -4.87 22.64
N ARG A 369 -3.01 -4.23 22.38
CA ARG A 369 -4.18 -4.30 23.25
C ARG A 369 -4.73 -5.73 23.37
N ALA A 370 -4.87 -6.45 22.25
CA ALA A 370 -5.36 -7.82 22.24
C ALA A 370 -4.45 -8.76 23.04
N VAL A 371 -3.13 -8.59 22.94
CA VAL A 371 -2.15 -9.34 23.73
C VAL A 371 -2.29 -9.04 25.23
N ILE A 372 -2.47 -7.77 25.62
CA ILE A 372 -2.78 -7.39 27.01
C ILE A 372 -4.02 -8.14 27.50
N GLU A 373 -5.12 -8.09 26.75
CA GLU A 373 -6.39 -8.70 27.15
C GLU A 373 -6.32 -10.23 27.22
N GLN A 374 -5.44 -10.89 26.44
CA GLN A 374 -5.27 -12.34 26.44
C GLN A 374 -4.31 -12.88 27.50
N MET A 375 -3.35 -12.09 27.98
CA MET A 375 -2.30 -12.56 28.88
C MET A 375 -2.60 -12.30 30.36
N ASP A 376 -3.12 -13.29 31.08
CA ASP A 376 -3.38 -13.16 32.54
C ASP A 376 -2.14 -12.86 33.39
N ASP A 377 -0.95 -13.08 32.84
CA ASP A 377 0.34 -12.91 33.49
C ASP A 377 1.11 -11.67 33.01
N HIS A 378 0.52 -10.83 32.14
CA HIS A 378 1.23 -9.66 31.63
C HIS A 378 1.61 -8.70 32.76
N LYS A 379 2.73 -8.00 32.54
CA LYS A 379 3.24 -6.91 33.40
C LYS A 379 3.32 -5.58 32.66
N VAL A 380 2.53 -5.42 31.60
CA VAL A 380 2.37 -4.14 30.91
C VAL A 380 1.94 -3.06 31.90
N TYR A 381 2.74 -2.00 31.98
CA TYR A 381 2.43 -0.82 32.77
C TYR A 381 1.72 0.23 31.92
N THR A 382 2.23 0.48 30.72
CA THR A 382 1.73 1.50 29.80
C THR A 382 1.48 0.89 28.44
N LEU A 383 0.32 1.19 27.86
CA LEU A 383 0.03 1.01 26.43
C LEU A 383 0.24 2.35 25.71
N VAL A 384 1.07 2.37 24.69
CA VAL A 384 1.23 3.50 23.78
C VAL A 384 0.74 3.08 22.40
N SER A 385 -0.28 3.76 21.88
CA SER A 385 -0.88 3.48 20.58
C SER A 385 -0.60 4.66 19.64
N LEU A 386 0.17 4.42 18.59
CA LEU A 386 0.55 5.39 17.57
C LEU A 386 -0.34 5.20 16.34
N ALA A 387 -1.36 6.04 16.18
CA ALA A 387 -2.37 5.91 15.12
C ALA A 387 -3.01 4.50 15.06
N GLY A 388 -3.28 3.91 16.22
CA GLY A 388 -3.74 2.53 16.29
C GLY A 388 -5.18 2.32 15.81
N ALA A 389 -5.47 1.21 15.16
CA ALA A 389 -6.84 0.85 14.75
C ALA A 389 -7.69 0.34 15.93
N LEU A 390 -7.81 1.11 17.03
CA LEU A 390 -8.30 0.64 18.32
C LEU A 390 -9.82 0.41 18.38
N SER A 391 -10.60 1.25 17.70
CA SER A 391 -12.04 1.02 17.48
C SER A 391 -12.32 0.49 16.07
N GLY A 392 -11.33 0.45 15.17
CA GLY A 392 -11.47 -0.14 13.83
C GLY A 392 -11.70 0.87 12.70
N ILE A 393 -11.64 0.39 11.47
CA ILE A 393 -11.57 1.21 10.25
C ILE A 393 -12.92 1.23 9.52
N PHE A 394 -13.35 2.43 9.12
CA PHE A 394 -14.42 2.68 8.14
C PHE A 394 -14.23 4.04 7.48
N TYR A 395 -14.27 4.09 6.14
CA TYR A 395 -14.04 5.30 5.36
C TYR A 395 -15.37 6.04 5.14
N GLY A 396 -15.72 6.95 6.05
CA GLY A 396 -17.00 7.65 6.08
C GLY A 396 -16.99 9.05 5.41
N PRO A 397 -18.00 9.89 5.67
CA PRO A 397 -18.22 11.12 4.91
C PRO A 397 -17.29 12.28 5.27
N GLN A 398 -16.59 12.24 6.42
CA GLN A 398 -15.79 13.37 6.89
C GLN A 398 -14.66 13.72 5.91
N ASP A 399 -14.32 15.00 5.80
CA ASP A 399 -13.30 15.45 4.82
C ASP A 399 -11.93 14.78 5.03
N ALA A 400 -11.57 14.49 6.28
CA ALA A 400 -10.33 13.81 6.64
C ALA A 400 -10.23 12.37 6.08
N ASP A 401 -11.35 11.73 5.74
CA ASP A 401 -11.37 10.35 5.24
C ASP A 401 -11.13 10.26 3.72
N ARG A 402 -11.15 11.40 3.00
CA ARG A 402 -11.00 11.42 1.54
C ARG A 402 -9.63 10.90 1.08
N ILE A 403 -8.55 11.36 1.71
CA ILE A 403 -7.19 10.94 1.39
C ILE A 403 -6.93 9.49 1.82
N PRO A 404 -7.28 9.06 3.06
CA PRO A 404 -7.28 7.64 3.43
C PRO A 404 -8.03 6.74 2.44
N LEU A 405 -9.21 7.16 1.97
CA LEU A 405 -9.98 6.38 1.00
C LEU A 405 -9.29 6.30 -0.36
N GLN A 406 -8.70 7.40 -0.83
CA GLN A 406 -7.89 7.40 -2.06
C GLN A 406 -6.66 6.50 -1.90
N PHE A 407 -6.00 6.54 -0.74
CA PHE A 407 -4.85 5.69 -0.44
C PHE A 407 -5.23 4.21 -0.41
N LEU A 408 -6.39 3.85 0.16
CA LEU A 408 -6.95 2.49 0.10
C LEU A 408 -7.25 2.06 -1.33
N ALA A 409 -7.91 2.93 -2.11
CA ALA A 409 -8.43 2.57 -3.43
C ALA A 409 -7.36 2.56 -4.53
N GLN A 410 -6.32 3.38 -4.40
CA GLN A 410 -5.37 3.70 -5.47
C GLN A 410 -3.90 3.76 -5.00
N GLY A 411 -3.64 3.71 -3.69
CA GLY A 411 -2.30 3.78 -3.10
C GLY A 411 -1.71 2.41 -2.75
N SER A 412 -0.63 2.39 -1.97
CA SER A 412 0.04 1.16 -1.56
C SER A 412 -0.80 0.28 -0.62
N ALA A 413 -1.81 0.82 0.07
CA ALA A 413 -2.77 0.00 0.81
C ALA A 413 -3.61 -0.92 -0.11
N ALA A 414 -3.81 -0.55 -1.38
CA ALA A 414 -4.51 -1.40 -2.34
C ALA A 414 -3.76 -2.72 -2.60
N THR A 415 -2.45 -2.80 -2.35
CA THR A 415 -1.70 -4.05 -2.52
C THR A 415 -1.93 -5.04 -1.37
N ALA A 416 -2.46 -4.59 -0.22
CA ALA A 416 -2.83 -5.46 0.89
C ALA A 416 -4.19 -6.14 0.70
N ILE A 417 -5.03 -5.65 -0.22
CA ILE A 417 -6.33 -6.21 -0.54
C ILE A 417 -6.27 -6.77 -1.97
N PRO A 418 -6.24 -8.09 -2.14
CA PRO A 418 -6.20 -8.67 -3.48
C PRO A 418 -7.39 -8.16 -4.33
N PRO A 419 -7.19 -7.75 -5.59
CA PRO A 419 -8.29 -7.27 -6.44
C PRO A 419 -9.42 -8.28 -6.63
N ALA A 420 -9.12 -9.58 -6.46
CA ALA A 420 -10.11 -10.66 -6.44
C ALA A 420 -11.04 -10.62 -5.22
N VAL A 421 -10.56 -10.08 -4.09
CA VAL A 421 -11.35 -9.86 -2.87
C VAL A 421 -12.24 -8.64 -3.04
N PHE A 422 -11.66 -7.51 -3.46
CA PHE A 422 -12.40 -6.29 -3.73
C PHE A 422 -11.65 -5.37 -4.68
N ASN A 423 -12.31 -4.95 -5.76
CA ASN A 423 -11.72 -4.06 -6.75
C ASN A 423 -12.29 -2.65 -6.58
N PHE A 424 -11.50 -1.79 -5.93
CA PHE A 424 -11.86 -0.40 -5.70
C PHE A 424 -11.97 0.43 -6.99
N SER A 425 -11.38 0.01 -8.11
CA SER A 425 -11.42 0.76 -9.37
C SER A 425 -12.77 0.73 -10.09
N ASN A 426 -13.73 -0.07 -9.60
CA ASN A 426 -15.05 -0.23 -10.21
C ASN A 426 -16.04 0.91 -9.88
N TYR A 427 -15.63 1.87 -9.06
CA TYR A 427 -16.51 2.91 -8.53
C TYR A 427 -16.19 4.28 -9.15
N SER A 428 -17.22 5.01 -9.55
CA SER A 428 -17.09 6.42 -9.93
C SER A 428 -16.88 7.31 -8.71
N ALA A 429 -16.45 8.56 -8.94
CA ALA A 429 -16.21 9.54 -7.87
C ALA A 429 -17.41 9.69 -6.89
N ASN A 430 -18.64 9.64 -7.41
CA ASN A 430 -19.85 9.75 -6.58
C ASN A 430 -20.13 8.46 -5.80
N GLU A 431 -19.78 7.30 -6.34
CA GLU A 431 -20.03 6.01 -5.70
C GLU A 431 -19.06 5.71 -4.55
N TYR A 432 -17.97 6.48 -4.41
CA TYR A 432 -17.11 6.49 -3.22
C TYR A 432 -17.72 7.18 -2.00
N ARG A 433 -18.97 7.68 -2.10
CA ARG A 433 -19.71 8.31 -1.00
C ARG A 433 -20.98 7.53 -0.67
N GLY A 434 -20.83 6.25 -0.33
CA GLY A 434 -21.92 5.40 0.15
C GLY A 434 -21.91 4.01 -0.49
N LYS A 435 -22.01 3.95 -1.82
CA LYS A 435 -22.15 2.68 -2.55
C LYS A 435 -20.94 1.75 -2.35
N MET A 436 -19.72 2.27 -2.48
CA MET A 436 -18.50 1.50 -2.27
C MET A 436 -18.42 0.98 -0.83
N GLN A 437 -18.76 1.82 0.15
CA GLN A 437 -18.78 1.46 1.56
C GLN A 437 -19.81 0.38 1.87
N TYR A 438 -20.99 0.44 1.26
CA TYR A 438 -22.00 -0.61 1.35
C TYR A 438 -21.48 -1.94 0.80
N ASP A 439 -20.97 -1.93 -0.44
CA ASP A 439 -20.46 -3.14 -1.08
C ASP A 439 -19.27 -3.74 -0.31
N TRP A 440 -18.40 -2.89 0.24
CA TRP A 440 -17.27 -3.29 1.06
C TRP A 440 -17.72 -3.88 2.39
N ALA A 441 -18.62 -3.22 3.11
CA ALA A 441 -19.20 -3.73 4.36
C ALA A 441 -19.85 -5.10 4.16
N ARG A 442 -20.61 -5.28 3.08
CA ARG A 442 -21.22 -6.58 2.72
C ARG A 442 -20.17 -7.66 2.43
N LYS A 443 -19.00 -7.31 1.88
CA LYS A 443 -17.93 -8.29 1.69
C LYS A 443 -17.27 -8.66 3.01
N LEU A 444 -17.10 -7.70 3.91
CA LEU A 444 -16.47 -7.91 5.20
C LEU A 444 -17.29 -8.81 6.16
N THR A 445 -18.56 -9.10 5.84
CA THR A 445 -19.36 -10.11 6.58
C THR A 445 -19.02 -11.55 6.19
N ASP A 446 -18.21 -11.77 5.16
CA ASP A 446 -17.84 -13.11 4.69
C ASP A 446 -16.95 -13.83 5.71
N PRO A 447 -17.37 -15.01 6.23
CA PRO A 447 -16.58 -15.78 7.20
C PRO A 447 -15.19 -16.18 6.70
N GLU A 448 -15.02 -16.44 5.41
CA GLU A 448 -13.72 -16.81 4.83
C GLU A 448 -12.77 -15.61 4.88
N LEU A 449 -13.26 -14.41 4.54
CA LEU A 449 -12.44 -13.20 4.66
C LEU A 449 -12.09 -12.90 6.11
N GLN A 450 -13.02 -13.09 7.04
CA GLN A 450 -12.79 -12.94 8.48
C GLN A 450 -11.77 -13.94 9.03
N ALA A 451 -11.76 -15.17 8.51
CA ALA A 451 -10.76 -16.18 8.89
C ALA A 451 -9.38 -15.96 8.25
N THR A 452 -9.33 -15.22 7.14
CA THR A 452 -8.12 -15.09 6.33
C THR A 452 -7.39 -13.77 6.53
N TYR A 453 -8.10 -12.65 6.65
CA TYR A 453 -7.51 -11.32 6.45
C TYR A 453 -7.61 -10.40 7.67
N SER A 454 -6.50 -9.76 8.03
CA SER A 454 -6.42 -8.78 9.12
C SER A 454 -7.24 -7.52 8.83
N PHE A 455 -7.27 -7.03 7.59
CA PHE A 455 -8.11 -5.88 7.22
C PHE A 455 -9.60 -6.15 7.47
N ALA A 456 -10.05 -7.41 7.32
CA ALA A 456 -11.42 -7.80 7.62
C ALA A 456 -11.68 -7.79 9.13
N ASN A 457 -10.68 -8.21 9.91
CA ASN A 457 -10.76 -8.22 11.36
C ASN A 457 -10.80 -6.81 11.96
N VAL A 458 -10.08 -5.82 11.40
CA VAL A 458 -10.11 -4.43 11.94
C VAL A 458 -11.25 -3.56 11.39
N ALA A 459 -12.02 -4.05 10.41
CA ALA A 459 -13.11 -3.26 9.85
C ALA A 459 -14.25 -3.02 10.87
N ARG A 460 -14.79 -1.80 10.89
CA ARG A 460 -15.94 -1.37 11.70
C ARG A 460 -16.97 -0.63 10.86
N PHE A 461 -17.65 -1.36 9.98
CA PHE A 461 -18.77 -0.79 9.23
C PHE A 461 -19.95 -0.47 10.18
N PRO A 462 -20.73 0.60 9.91
CA PRO A 462 -21.65 1.20 10.87
C PRO A 462 -23.00 0.45 10.96
N VAL A 463 -22.99 -0.88 11.03
CA VAL A 463 -24.20 -1.69 11.26
C VAL A 463 -23.91 -2.61 12.43
N ARG A 464 -24.03 -2.08 13.64
CA ARG A 464 -23.58 -2.71 14.90
C ARG A 464 -23.90 -4.19 15.01
N ASN A 465 -25.15 -4.60 14.74
CA ASN A 465 -25.55 -6.00 14.87
C ASN A 465 -24.84 -6.88 13.85
N ALA A 466 -24.89 -6.52 12.56
CA ALA A 466 -24.20 -7.27 11.51
C ALA A 466 -22.67 -7.30 11.74
N TRP A 467 -22.08 -6.19 12.16
CA TRP A 467 -20.66 -6.11 12.50
C TRP A 467 -20.29 -7.01 13.66
N SER A 468 -21.02 -6.93 14.79
CA SER A 468 -20.74 -7.74 15.98
C SER A 468 -21.01 -9.24 15.78
N ASP A 469 -21.91 -9.59 14.87
CA ASP A 469 -22.25 -10.98 14.55
C ASP A 469 -21.26 -11.62 13.56
N THR A 470 -20.55 -10.82 12.76
CA THR A 470 -19.70 -11.35 11.67
C THR A 470 -18.20 -11.10 11.88
N ASN A 471 -17.80 -10.00 12.50
CA ASN A 471 -16.40 -9.71 12.77
C ASN A 471 -15.89 -10.61 13.90
N VAL A 472 -14.89 -11.45 13.59
CA VAL A 472 -14.38 -12.50 14.50
C VAL A 472 -13.29 -12.02 15.46
N PHE A 473 -12.98 -10.72 15.47
CA PHE A 473 -11.87 -10.16 16.24
C PHE A 473 -12.32 -8.97 17.09
N MET A 474 -12.68 -7.85 16.47
CA MET A 474 -12.93 -6.60 17.19
C MET A 474 -14.05 -6.71 18.24
N PRO A 475 -15.20 -7.35 17.98
CA PRO A 475 -16.22 -7.55 19.01
C PRO A 475 -15.74 -8.38 20.21
N VAL A 476 -14.77 -9.28 20.03
CA VAL A 476 -14.20 -10.09 21.12
C VAL A 476 -13.41 -9.20 22.08
N PHE A 477 -12.51 -8.37 21.55
CA PHE A 477 -11.65 -7.48 22.33
C PHE A 477 -12.40 -6.25 22.86
N ASN A 478 -13.40 -5.76 22.12
CA ASN A 478 -14.33 -4.76 22.66
C ASN A 478 -15.35 -5.36 23.64
N ASN A 479 -15.32 -6.67 23.91
CA ASN A 479 -16.33 -7.35 24.74
C ASN A 479 -17.78 -7.06 24.29
N MET A 480 -17.97 -6.81 23.00
CA MET A 480 -19.27 -6.61 22.34
C MET A 480 -19.81 -7.91 21.74
N ASN A 481 -19.01 -8.97 21.70
CA ASN A 481 -19.43 -10.29 21.23
C ASN A 481 -20.59 -10.83 22.08
N LYS A 482 -21.54 -11.49 21.40
CA LYS A 482 -22.71 -12.12 22.02
C LYS A 482 -22.31 -13.47 22.64
N CYS A 483 -22.80 -13.74 23.84
CA CYS A 483 -22.68 -15.05 24.49
C CYS A 483 -24.05 -15.74 24.50
N ALA A 484 -24.10 -17.02 24.15
CA ALA A 484 -25.33 -17.80 24.32
C ALA A 484 -25.74 -17.89 25.80
N LEU A 485 -27.03 -18.06 26.08
CA LEU A 485 -27.54 -18.11 27.47
C LEU A 485 -26.86 -19.20 28.30
N ASN A 486 -26.55 -20.36 27.70
CA ASN A 486 -25.87 -21.47 28.34
C ASN A 486 -24.32 -21.39 28.27
N ASP A 487 -23.75 -20.41 27.58
CA ASP A 487 -22.31 -20.27 27.42
C ASP A 487 -21.69 -19.46 28.58
N SER A 488 -21.43 -20.16 29.68
CA SER A 488 -20.75 -19.58 30.84
C SER A 488 -19.29 -19.21 30.55
N GLU A 489 -18.64 -19.94 29.65
CA GLU A 489 -17.23 -19.74 29.31
C GLU A 489 -17.04 -18.39 28.61
N CYS A 490 -17.87 -18.07 27.61
CA CYS A 490 -17.87 -16.77 26.95
C CYS A 490 -18.02 -15.61 27.94
N ARG A 491 -18.90 -15.74 28.94
CA ARG A 491 -19.09 -14.70 29.97
C ARG A 491 -17.87 -14.55 30.87
N VAL A 492 -17.27 -15.66 31.29
CA VAL A 492 -16.04 -15.65 32.09
C VAL A 492 -14.89 -15.03 31.32
N GLU A 493 -14.74 -15.37 30.03
CA GLU A 493 -13.69 -14.81 29.17
C GLU A 493 -13.84 -13.29 28.95
N LYS A 494 -15.07 -12.77 28.84
CA LYS A 494 -15.31 -11.32 28.79
C LYS A 494 -14.82 -10.64 30.08
N ILE A 495 -15.14 -11.21 31.25
CA ILE A 495 -14.67 -10.70 32.54
C ILE A 495 -13.15 -10.78 32.63
N ARG A 496 -12.54 -11.89 32.18
CA ARG A 496 -11.08 -12.09 32.17
C ARG A 496 -10.37 -11.01 31.33
N ARG A 497 -10.81 -10.78 30.08
CA ARG A 497 -10.24 -9.74 29.20
C ARG A 497 -10.33 -8.35 29.81
N LYS A 498 -11.51 -7.99 30.36
CA LYS A 498 -11.70 -6.72 31.07
C LYS A 498 -10.73 -6.57 32.25
N ASN A 499 -10.61 -7.61 33.07
CA ASN A 499 -9.70 -7.59 34.22
C ASN A 499 -8.24 -7.46 33.78
N ASN A 500 -7.84 -8.12 32.69
CA ASN A 500 -6.50 -8.02 32.14
C ASN A 500 -6.22 -6.60 31.63
N PHE A 501 -7.10 -6.03 30.80
CA PHE A 501 -6.95 -4.64 30.36
C PHE A 501 -6.77 -3.68 31.53
N LEU A 502 -7.57 -3.82 32.60
CA LEU A 502 -7.49 -2.99 33.79
C LEU A 502 -6.22 -3.13 34.64
N ARG A 503 -5.33 -4.08 34.33
CA ARG A 503 -4.03 -4.21 35.00
C ARG A 503 -3.04 -3.14 34.55
N ILE A 504 -3.16 -2.62 33.33
CA ILE A 504 -2.33 -1.51 32.86
C ILE A 504 -2.60 -0.28 33.72
N LYS A 505 -1.61 0.60 33.87
CA LYS A 505 -1.80 1.87 34.58
C LYS A 505 -2.30 2.95 33.65
N GLU A 506 -1.80 2.94 32.42
CA GLU A 506 -2.01 4.03 31.48
C GLU A 506 -2.15 3.54 30.04
N ALA A 507 -2.96 4.27 29.26
CA ALA A 507 -3.06 4.19 27.82
C ALA A 507 -2.85 5.58 27.22
N HIS A 508 -1.83 5.73 26.37
CA HIS A 508 -1.53 6.95 25.62
C HIS A 508 -1.93 6.75 24.16
N LEU A 509 -2.90 7.54 23.70
CA LEU A 509 -3.62 7.34 22.45
C LEU A 509 -3.32 8.48 21.48
N PHE A 510 -2.43 8.22 20.53
CA PHE A 510 -2.00 9.18 19.52
C PHE A 510 -2.80 9.03 18.24
N ALA A 511 -3.27 10.15 17.70
CA ALA A 511 -3.94 10.21 16.41
C ALA A 511 -3.68 11.56 15.72
N SER A 512 -3.89 11.62 14.41
CA SER A 512 -3.76 12.84 13.63
C SER A 512 -4.93 12.99 12.65
N PRO A 513 -5.58 14.16 12.56
CA PRO A 513 -6.53 14.43 11.48
C PRO A 513 -5.90 14.29 10.08
N GLU A 514 -4.58 14.45 9.97
CA GLU A 514 -3.80 14.32 8.74
C GLU A 514 -3.10 12.96 8.59
N ASP A 515 -3.60 11.93 9.29
CA ASP A 515 -3.07 10.55 9.23
C ASP A 515 -2.94 10.06 7.78
N GLY A 516 -3.99 10.25 6.98
CA GLY A 516 -3.96 10.01 5.54
C GLY A 516 -3.95 8.54 5.10
N VAL A 517 -3.97 7.58 6.02
CA VAL A 517 -4.01 6.13 5.71
C VAL A 517 -5.21 5.44 6.36
N GLY A 518 -5.37 5.62 7.68
CA GLY A 518 -6.45 5.04 8.46
C GLY A 518 -7.62 6.01 8.65
N ALA A 519 -8.85 5.51 8.56
CA ALA A 519 -10.06 6.31 8.71
C ALA A 519 -11.15 5.57 9.51
N PRO A 520 -11.95 6.27 10.35
CA PRO A 520 -11.74 7.67 10.72
C PRO A 520 -10.49 7.80 11.60
N TRP A 521 -9.76 8.93 11.56
CA TRP A 521 -8.55 9.08 12.37
C TRP A 521 -8.81 8.98 13.88
N GLN A 522 -10.04 9.30 14.31
CA GLN A 522 -10.54 9.13 15.67
C GLN A 522 -10.49 7.68 16.15
N MET A 523 -10.33 6.71 15.24
CA MET A 523 -10.13 5.31 15.61
C MET A 523 -8.90 5.09 16.51
N GLY A 524 -7.89 5.96 16.37
CA GLY A 524 -6.69 6.00 17.23
C GLY A 524 -7.00 6.33 18.68
N GLN A 525 -8.20 6.86 18.94
CA GLN A 525 -8.67 7.35 20.22
C GLN A 525 -10.04 6.75 20.58
N PHE A 526 -10.33 5.55 20.08
CA PHE A 526 -11.60 4.82 20.31
C PHE A 526 -12.87 5.46 19.74
N GLY A 527 -12.79 6.53 18.95
CA GLY A 527 -13.92 7.08 18.23
C GLY A 527 -14.28 6.24 16.99
N HIS A 528 -15.54 6.27 16.56
CA HIS A 528 -16.00 5.59 15.34
C HIS A 528 -17.27 6.25 14.79
N TYR A 529 -17.69 5.89 13.57
CA TYR A 529 -18.94 6.42 13.01
C TYR A 529 -20.20 5.90 13.73
N SER A 530 -21.23 6.74 13.77
CA SER A 530 -22.59 6.41 14.21
C SER A 530 -23.15 5.22 13.43
N ASP A 531 -24.04 4.45 14.05
CA ASP A 531 -24.65 3.28 13.41
C ASP A 531 -25.86 3.64 12.55
N VAL A 532 -26.10 2.82 11.54
CA VAL A 532 -27.36 2.68 10.78
C VAL A 532 -27.95 1.29 11.02
N GLU A 533 -29.23 1.09 10.70
CA GLU A 533 -29.95 -0.13 11.10
C GLU A 533 -29.65 -1.33 10.18
N THR A 534 -29.40 -1.08 8.89
CA THR A 534 -29.18 -2.11 7.87
C THR A 534 -27.98 -1.78 7.00
N LEU A 535 -27.42 -2.77 6.30
CA LEU A 535 -26.30 -2.54 5.37
C LEU A 535 -26.70 -1.55 4.26
N GLU A 536 -27.91 -1.68 3.73
CA GLU A 536 -28.43 -0.81 2.66
C GLU A 536 -28.48 0.68 3.08
N GLU A 537 -28.66 0.94 4.37
CA GLU A 537 -28.63 2.29 4.91
C GLU A 537 -27.23 2.92 4.89
N ILE A 538 -26.14 2.13 4.75
CA ILE A 538 -24.79 2.68 4.57
C ILE A 538 -24.74 3.53 3.30
N GLU A 539 -25.36 3.07 2.22
CA GLU A 539 -25.36 3.81 0.94
C GLU A 539 -26.31 5.02 1.01
N THR A 540 -27.52 4.83 1.54
CA THR A 540 -28.56 5.86 1.50
C THR A 540 -28.43 6.95 2.57
N LYS A 541 -27.77 6.64 3.71
CA LYS A 541 -27.52 7.57 4.82
C LYS A 541 -26.03 7.87 5.03
N PHE A 542 -25.20 7.64 4.00
CA PHE A 542 -23.75 7.82 4.11
C PHE A 542 -23.36 9.20 4.65
N GLU A 543 -24.02 10.26 4.15
CA GLU A 543 -23.75 11.65 4.54
C GLU A 543 -24.26 12.01 5.95
N ASP A 544 -25.18 11.21 6.50
CA ASP A 544 -25.72 11.41 7.85
C ASP A 544 -24.81 10.78 8.93
N LEU A 545 -23.83 9.96 8.52
CA LEU A 545 -22.89 9.33 9.44
C LEU A 545 -22.05 10.40 10.15
N SER A 546 -22.05 10.35 11.48
CA SER A 546 -21.31 11.29 12.32
C SER A 546 -20.33 10.56 13.22
N ILE A 547 -19.26 11.23 13.63
CA ILE A 547 -18.27 10.65 14.54
C ILE A 547 -18.85 10.61 15.96
N ILE A 548 -18.78 9.43 16.57
CA ILE A 548 -19.02 9.20 17.99
C ILE A 548 -17.66 9.13 18.68
N GLU A 549 -17.39 10.10 19.54
CA GLU A 549 -16.17 10.15 20.34
C GLU A 549 -16.20 9.08 21.45
N MET A 550 -15.01 8.72 21.97
CA MET A 550 -14.85 7.62 22.95
C MET A 550 -15.90 7.62 24.07
N HIS A 551 -16.08 8.76 24.76
CA HIS A 551 -17.00 8.89 25.91
C HIS A 551 -18.46 8.61 25.56
N ASP A 552 -18.82 8.73 24.28
CA ASP A 552 -20.18 8.53 23.79
C ASP A 552 -20.45 7.14 23.22
N THR A 553 -19.41 6.33 23.03
CA THR A 553 -19.52 4.95 22.56
C THR A 553 -20.24 4.05 23.56
N VAL A 554 -20.84 2.95 23.05
CA VAL A 554 -21.42 1.90 23.90
C VAL A 554 -20.34 1.24 24.73
N GLU A 555 -19.19 0.96 24.12
CA GLU A 555 -18.05 0.34 24.77
C GLU A 555 -17.63 1.07 26.06
N TYR A 556 -17.61 2.41 26.02
CA TYR A 556 -17.30 3.27 27.17
C TYR A 556 -18.48 3.37 28.15
N LYS A 557 -19.68 3.68 27.66
CA LYS A 557 -20.88 3.87 28.51
C LYS A 557 -21.23 2.62 29.31
N GLU A 558 -21.05 1.44 28.73
CA GLU A 558 -21.27 0.15 29.38
C GLU A 558 -20.00 -0.42 30.03
N ASP A 559 -18.85 0.25 29.85
CA ASP A 559 -17.54 -0.15 30.37
C ASP A 559 -17.19 -1.61 30.03
N THR A 560 -17.48 -1.99 28.80
CA THR A 560 -17.48 -3.38 28.29
C THR A 560 -16.16 -4.11 28.52
N PHE A 561 -15.03 -3.43 28.33
CA PHE A 561 -13.68 -3.96 28.55
C PHE A 561 -12.87 -3.16 29.58
N GLY A 562 -13.48 -2.23 30.31
CA GLY A 562 -12.80 -1.45 31.35
C GLY A 562 -12.25 -0.09 30.92
N LEU A 563 -12.58 0.41 29.71
CA LEU A 563 -12.10 1.71 29.23
C LEU A 563 -12.54 2.88 30.10
N ARG A 564 -13.82 2.93 30.50
CA ARG A 564 -14.32 3.96 31.40
C ARG A 564 -13.67 3.85 32.77
N THR A 565 -13.57 2.64 33.29
CA THR A 565 -12.89 2.42 34.58
C THR A 565 -11.43 2.88 34.55
N LEU A 566 -10.71 2.68 33.43
CA LEU A 566 -9.34 3.17 33.25
C LEU A 566 -9.29 4.69 33.13
N ASP A 567 -10.21 5.30 32.40
CA ASP A 567 -10.28 6.75 32.20
C ASP A 567 -10.65 7.51 33.48
N GLU A 568 -11.69 7.06 34.19
CA GLU A 568 -12.16 7.68 35.44
C GLU A 568 -11.09 7.67 36.56
N ARG A 569 -10.15 6.72 36.52
CA ARG A 569 -9.00 6.70 37.43
C ARG A 569 -7.78 7.47 36.91
N GLY A 570 -7.93 8.24 35.83
CA GLY A 570 -6.90 9.08 35.22
C GLY A 570 -5.86 8.32 34.39
N GLY A 571 -6.21 7.15 33.87
CA GLY A 571 -5.32 6.27 33.13
C GLY A 571 -5.42 6.35 31.61
N VAL A 572 -6.27 7.21 31.03
CA VAL A 572 -6.36 7.39 29.57
C VAL A 572 -5.91 8.79 29.19
N PHE A 573 -5.05 8.89 28.17
CA PHE A 573 -4.47 10.15 27.71
C PHE A 573 -4.58 10.26 26.19
N PHE A 574 -5.12 11.38 25.71
CA PHE A 574 -5.31 11.66 24.29
C PHE A 574 -4.28 12.63 23.76
N TYR A 575 -3.72 12.30 22.60
CA TYR A 575 -2.76 13.12 21.88
C TYR A 575 -3.21 13.27 20.43
N THR A 576 -4.01 14.29 20.17
CA THR A 576 -4.40 14.67 18.80
C THR A 576 -3.38 15.66 18.26
N VAL A 577 -2.51 15.18 17.38
CA VAL A 577 -1.39 15.97 16.85
C VAL A 577 -1.67 16.31 15.39
N ARG A 578 -1.63 17.59 15.06
CA ARG A 578 -1.81 18.03 13.67
C ARG A 578 -0.55 17.84 12.85
N ASN A 579 -0.74 17.71 11.54
CA ASN A 579 0.33 17.60 10.56
C ASN A 579 1.26 16.40 10.88
N VAL A 580 0.67 15.24 11.16
CA VAL A 580 1.42 13.99 11.35
C VAL A 580 0.81 12.91 10.46
N SER A 581 1.45 12.62 9.33
CA SER A 581 1.06 11.52 8.46
C SER A 581 1.28 10.17 9.13
N HIS A 582 0.52 9.15 8.74
CA HIS A 582 0.54 7.82 9.36
C HIS A 582 1.94 7.21 9.57
N PRO A 583 2.90 7.30 8.62
CA PRO A 583 4.24 6.74 8.85
C PRO A 583 5.15 7.63 9.71
N CYS A 584 4.82 8.92 9.84
CA CYS A 584 5.65 9.91 10.56
C CYS A 584 5.77 9.65 12.06
N TRP A 585 4.88 8.84 12.61
CA TRP A 585 5.03 8.33 13.98
C TRP A 585 6.31 7.50 14.18
N LEU A 586 6.91 6.97 13.09
CA LEU A 586 8.06 6.06 13.12
C LEU A 586 9.28 6.58 12.32
N TYR A 587 9.08 7.32 11.23
CA TYR A 587 10.16 7.82 10.37
C TYR A 587 9.69 8.98 9.50
N ASP A 588 10.63 9.81 9.01
CA ASP A 588 10.30 10.95 8.16
C ASP A 588 9.43 10.54 6.97
N TYR A 589 8.37 11.31 6.71
CA TYR A 589 7.42 10.99 5.65
C TYR A 589 6.77 12.23 5.07
N SER A 590 6.57 12.26 3.75
CA SER A 590 5.90 13.38 3.08
C SER A 590 4.44 13.50 3.49
N TYR A 591 3.94 14.72 3.63
CA TYR A 591 2.53 14.94 3.90
C TYR A 591 1.67 14.36 2.77
N LEU A 592 0.60 13.65 3.14
CA LEU A 592 -0.35 13.08 2.18
C LEU A 592 -1.41 14.08 1.71
N HIS A 593 -1.59 15.17 2.47
CA HIS A 593 -2.64 16.17 2.24
C HIS A 593 -2.13 17.46 1.60
N THR A 594 -0.82 17.75 1.71
CA THR A 594 -0.20 19.02 1.30
C THR A 594 1.27 18.81 0.91
N GLU A 595 1.93 19.83 0.36
CA GLU A 595 3.38 19.80 0.17
C GLU A 595 4.14 19.86 1.52
N GLY A 596 5.33 19.24 1.56
CA GLY A 596 6.21 19.24 2.73
C GLY A 596 6.45 17.84 3.31
N THR A 597 7.25 17.80 4.37
CA THR A 597 7.67 16.57 5.04
C THR A 597 7.40 16.68 6.53
N CYS A 598 6.80 15.63 7.09
CA CYS A 598 6.71 15.41 8.51
C CYS A 598 8.02 14.77 9.00
N GLU A 599 8.67 15.43 9.98
CA GLU A 599 9.93 14.97 10.54
C GLU A 599 9.70 14.15 11.82
N PHE A 600 10.16 12.91 11.82
CA PHE A 600 9.99 11.96 12.92
C PHE A 600 10.59 12.49 14.22
N ASN A 601 11.80 13.03 14.20
CA ASN A 601 12.48 13.48 15.43
C ASN A 601 11.68 14.58 16.14
N LEU A 602 11.09 15.51 15.38
CA LEU A 602 10.23 16.56 15.94
C LEU A 602 8.98 15.97 16.61
N VAL A 603 8.31 15.02 15.95
CA VAL A 603 7.11 14.35 16.49
C VAL A 603 7.48 13.51 17.72
N TYR A 604 8.57 12.75 17.64
CA TYR A 604 9.05 11.89 18.70
C TYR A 604 9.43 12.70 19.94
N ASP A 605 10.34 13.67 19.84
CA ASP A 605 10.83 14.45 20.98
C ASP A 605 9.72 15.29 21.62
N THR A 606 8.83 15.85 20.80
CA THR A 606 7.77 16.74 21.29
C THR A 606 6.68 15.99 22.02
N TYR A 607 6.33 14.79 21.55
CA TYR A 607 5.13 14.08 21.97
C TYR A 607 5.40 12.68 22.51
N VAL A 608 6.00 11.79 21.70
CA VAL A 608 6.11 10.36 22.03
C VAL A 608 7.10 10.11 23.16
N TYR A 609 8.29 10.75 23.12
CA TYR A 609 9.32 10.55 24.12
C TYR A 609 8.83 10.95 25.52
N LYS A 610 8.10 12.06 25.63
CA LYS A 610 7.60 12.59 26.92
C LYS A 610 6.68 11.63 27.67
N VAL A 611 6.00 10.72 26.97
CA VAL A 611 5.07 9.76 27.62
C VAL A 611 5.75 8.46 28.03
N ILE A 612 6.86 8.11 27.37
CA ILE A 612 7.65 6.92 27.70
C ILE A 612 8.83 7.23 28.61
N SER A 613 9.25 8.49 28.70
CA SER A 613 10.30 9.03 29.58
C SER A 613 9.78 9.43 30.96
#